data_AF-A0A8J3F2P3-F1
#
_entry.id   AF-A0A8J3F2P3-F1
#
_cell.length_a   1.000
_cell.length_b   1.000
_cell.length_c   1.000
_cell.angle_alpha   90.00
_cell.angle_beta   90.00
_cell.angle_gamma   90.00
#
_symmetry.space_group_name_H-M   'P 1'
#
loop_
_entity.id
_entity.type
_entity.pdbx_description
1 polymer ?
#
loop_
_entity_poly.entity_id
_entity_poly.type
_entity_poly.pdbx_seq_one_letter_code
_entity_poly.pdbx_strand_id
1 'polypeptide(L)'
;MRDFDAPMSGSFYLNHDNLDLHDLYEIGKEIETYRDIEDCVANVKWYLINNVECEKIAAARRVRAAREHTWKNRFNSLFKIIKNK
;
A
#
# COMPACT_ATOMS: atom_id res chain seq x y z
N MET A 1 0.45 12.03 0.08
CA MET A 1 -0.37 11.42 -0.99
C MET A 1 -0.98 10.16 -0.41
N ARG A 2 -2.28 9.93 -0.60
CA ARG A 2 -3.04 8.89 0.13
C ARG A 2 -2.42 7.49 0.04
N ASP A 3 -1.89 7.14 -1.14
CA ASP A 3 -1.26 5.84 -1.38
C ASP A 3 0.04 5.65 -0.61
N PHE A 4 0.63 6.69 -0.02
CA PHE A 4 1.83 6.61 0.83
C PHE A 4 1.53 6.92 2.31
N ASP A 5 0.64 7.88 2.57
CA ASP A 5 0.35 8.33 3.94
C ASP A 5 -0.44 7.28 4.75
N ALA A 6 -1.50 6.70 4.17
CA ALA A 6 -2.25 5.61 4.80
C ALA A 6 -1.39 4.35 5.06
N PRO A 7 -0.46 3.95 4.16
CA PRO A 7 0.50 2.90 4.48
C PRO A 7 1.44 3.19 5.62
N MET A 8 2.00 4.39 5.62
CA MET A 8 2.96 4.76 6.64
C MET A 8 2.30 4.94 8.01
N SER A 9 1.00 5.28 8.07
CA SER A 9 0.25 5.30 9.32
C SER A 9 -0.01 3.91 9.91
N GLY A 10 0.16 2.83 9.14
CA GLY A 10 -0.17 1.47 9.56
C GLY A 10 -1.67 1.18 9.50
N SER A 11 -2.45 1.99 8.77
CA SER A 11 -3.84 1.69 8.48
C SER A 11 -3.94 0.54 7.48
N PHE A 12 -5.00 -0.25 7.55
CA PHE A 12 -5.37 -1.17 6.47
C PHE A 12 -5.75 -0.36 5.22
N TYR A 13 -5.28 -0.76 4.04
CA TYR A 13 -5.63 -0.11 2.78
C TYR A 13 -6.54 -1.00 1.97
N LEU A 14 -7.69 -0.44 1.64
CA LEU A 14 -8.57 -0.99 0.61
C LEU A 14 -8.86 0.14 -0.36
N ASN A 15 -8.44 -0.02 -1.62
CA ASN A 15 -8.63 1.00 -2.65
C ASN A 15 -9.16 0.37 -3.95
N HIS A 16 -9.63 1.19 -4.89
CA HIS A 16 -9.96 0.69 -6.22
C HIS A 16 -8.70 0.11 -6.89
N ASP A 17 -8.86 -1.01 -7.59
CA ASP A 17 -7.76 -1.65 -8.33
C ASP A 17 -7.25 -0.71 -9.44
N ASN A 18 -6.00 -0.30 -9.33
CA ASN A 18 -5.29 0.52 -10.29
C ASN A 18 -3.92 -0.09 -10.52
N LEU A 19 -3.51 -0.24 -11.78
CA LEU A 19 -2.23 -0.81 -12.20
C LEU A 19 -1.03 -0.13 -11.50
N ASP A 20 -1.09 1.19 -11.27
CA ASP A 20 -0.01 1.91 -10.57
C ASP A 20 0.25 1.36 -9.16
N LEU A 21 -0.76 0.78 -8.51
CA LEU A 21 -0.60 0.20 -7.17
C LEU A 21 0.21 -1.10 -7.19
N HIS A 22 0.21 -1.83 -8.30
CA HIS A 22 0.98 -3.08 -8.45
C HIS A 22 2.48 -2.81 -8.55
N ASP A 23 2.88 -1.63 -9.02
CA ASP A 23 4.28 -1.17 -8.99
C ASP A 23 4.73 -0.74 -7.60
N LEU A 24 3.78 -0.38 -6.72
CA LEU A 24 4.05 0.15 -5.40
C LEU A 24 3.95 -0.91 -4.30
N TYR A 25 3.09 -1.91 -4.47
CA TYR A 25 2.68 -2.87 -3.45
C TYR A 25 2.41 -4.26 -4.02
N GLU A 26 2.55 -5.27 -3.16
CA GLU A 26 2.04 -6.62 -3.43
C GLU A 26 0.58 -6.75 -2.96
N ILE A 27 -0.35 -6.82 -3.92
CA ILE A 27 -1.80 -6.94 -3.65
C ILE A 27 -2.09 -8.27 -2.93
N GLY A 28 -2.96 -8.24 -1.93
CA GLY A 28 -3.30 -9.39 -1.09
C GLY A 28 -2.30 -9.69 0.04
N LYS A 29 -1.15 -8.99 0.07
CA LYS A 29 -0.15 -9.12 1.15
C LYS A 29 0.13 -7.82 1.87
N GLU A 30 0.17 -6.72 1.13
CA GLU A 30 0.48 -5.40 1.67
C GLU A 30 -0.72 -4.48 1.60
N ILE A 31 -1.47 -4.50 0.50
CA ILE A 31 -2.74 -3.77 0.38
C ILE A 31 -3.81 -4.70 -0.18
N GLU A 32 -5.06 -4.28 -0.03
CA GLU A 32 -6.16 -4.88 -0.75
C GLU A 32 -6.76 -3.92 -1.76
N THR A 33 -7.34 -4.49 -2.81
CA THR A 33 -8.02 -3.75 -3.87
C THR A 33 -9.40 -4.33 -4.16
N TYR A 34 -10.31 -3.48 -4.62
CA TYR A 34 -11.63 -3.89 -5.11
C TYR A 34 -11.85 -3.43 -6.55
N ARG A 35 -12.64 -4.18 -7.31
CA ARG A 35 -12.96 -3.86 -8.71
C ARG A 35 -14.26 -3.10 -8.89
N ASP A 36 -15.23 -3.31 -8.01
CA ASP A 36 -16.54 -2.67 -8.02
C ASP A 36 -17.08 -2.45 -6.60
N ILE A 37 -18.29 -1.88 -6.50
CA ILE A 37 -18.90 -1.52 -5.22
C ILE A 37 -19.26 -2.78 -4.42
N GLU A 38 -19.78 -3.80 -5.09
CA GLU A 38 -20.18 -5.07 -4.49
C GLU A 38 -18.97 -5.79 -3.87
N ASP A 39 -17.86 -5.86 -4.60
CA ASP A 39 -16.57 -6.38 -4.15
C ASP A 39 -16.00 -5.55 -2.99
N CYS A 40 -16.08 -4.22 -3.06
CA CYS A 40 -15.68 -3.35 -1.95
C CYS A 40 -16.45 -3.67 -0.66
N VAL A 41 -17.78 -3.79 -0.75
CA VAL A 41 -18.64 -4.11 0.39
C VAL A 41 -18.34 -5.51 0.93
N ALA A 42 -18.10 -6.49 0.06
CA ALA A 42 -17.73 -7.84 0.46
C ALA A 42 -16.38 -7.85 1.22
N ASN A 43 -15.37 -7.18 0.69
CA ASN A 43 -14.05 -7.06 1.32
C ASN A 43 -14.15 -6.38 2.69
N VAL A 44 -14.85 -5.24 2.81
CA VAL A 44 -15.03 -4.55 4.09
C VAL A 44 -15.68 -5.47 5.12
N LYS A 45 -16.76 -6.17 4.75
CA LYS A 45 -17.43 -7.11 5.67
C LYS A 45 -16.51 -8.24 6.10
N TRP A 46 -15.73 -8.80 5.18
CA TRP A 46 -14.82 -9.89 5.47
C TRP A 46 -13.71 -9.45 6.44
N TYR A 47 -13.06 -8.32 6.17
CA TYR A 47 -11.96 -7.82 6.99
C TYR A 47 -12.39 -7.30 8.36
N LEU A 48 -13.63 -6.81 8.50
CA LEU A 48 -14.21 -6.46 9.81
C LEU A 48 -14.35 -7.67 10.75
N ILE A 49 -14.57 -8.88 10.20
CA ILE A 49 -14.70 -10.12 10.97
C ILE A 49 -13.33 -10.79 11.15
N ASN A 50 -12.42 -10.62 10.18
CA ASN A 50 -11.09 -11.23 10.15
C ASN A 50 -9.98 -10.24 10.55
N ASN A 51 -10.09 -9.65 11.73
CA ASN A 51 -9.16 -8.59 12.17
C ASN A 51 -7.69 -9.05 12.21
N VAL A 52 -7.43 -10.33 12.47
CA VAL A 52 -6.06 -10.89 12.45
C VAL A 52 -5.42 -10.74 11.06
N GLU A 53 -6.18 -10.98 9.99
CA GLU A 53 -5.64 -10.85 8.63
C GLU A 53 -5.47 -9.37 8.25
N CYS A 54 -6.41 -8.52 8.67
CA CYS A 54 -6.32 -7.07 8.53
C CYS A 54 -5.02 -6.52 9.15
N GLU A 55 -4.71 -6.92 10.39
CA GLU A 55 -3.52 -6.50 11.12
C GLU A 55 -2.22 -7.01 10.47
N LYS A 56 -2.20 -8.25 9.97
CA LYS A 56 -1.04 -8.80 9.24
C LYS A 56 -0.71 -7.97 7.99
N ILE A 57 -1.73 -7.70 7.17
CA ILE A 57 -1.57 -6.93 5.92
C ILE A 57 -1.10 -5.50 6.26
N ALA A 58 -1.76 -4.84 7.22
CA ALA A 58 -1.40 -3.50 7.65
C ALA A 58 0.04 -3.41 8.20
N ALA A 59 0.48 -4.40 8.97
CA ALA A 59 1.84 -4.48 9.49
C ALA A 59 2.88 -4.69 8.39
N ALA A 60 2.65 -5.64 7.48
CA ALA A 60 3.54 -5.93 6.35
C ALA A 60 3.76 -4.67 5.50
N ARG A 61 2.67 -3.97 5.17
CA ARG A 61 2.73 -2.73 4.40
C ARG A 61 3.48 -1.63 5.12
N ARG A 62 3.20 -1.40 6.40
CA ARG A 62 3.85 -0.33 7.18
C ARG A 62 5.37 -0.48 7.12
N VAL A 63 5.86 -1.71 7.25
CA VAL A 63 7.30 -2.03 7.17
C VAL A 63 7.86 -1.64 5.80
N ARG A 64 7.22 -2.06 4.70
CA ARG A 64 7.69 -1.72 3.34
C ARG A 64 7.63 -0.23 3.08
N ALA A 65 6.52 0.43 3.42
CA ALA A 65 6.35 1.86 3.16
C ALA A 65 7.37 2.72 3.93
N ALA A 66 7.65 2.39 5.19
CA ALA A 66 8.68 3.06 5.97
C ALA A 66 10.10 2.82 5.40
N ARG A 67 10.35 1.64 4.83
CA ARG A 67 11.64 1.28 4.24
C ARG A 67 11.88 1.95 2.89
N GLU A 68 10.88 1.97 2.02
CA GLU A 68 11.05 2.25 0.58
C GLU A 68 10.44 3.58 0.16
N HIS A 69 9.22 3.89 0.60
CA HIS A 69 8.41 4.99 0.06
C HIS A 69 8.68 6.36 0.71
N THR A 70 9.91 6.57 1.20
CA THR A 70 10.31 7.84 1.82
C THR A 70 10.83 8.86 0.80
N TRP A 71 10.66 10.15 1.10
CA TRP A 71 11.27 11.22 0.32
C TRP A 71 12.78 11.09 0.22
N LYS A 72 13.46 10.67 1.29
CA LYS A 72 14.90 10.44 1.31
C LYS A 72 15.33 9.46 0.21
N ASN A 73 14.63 8.34 0.07
CA ASN A 73 14.95 7.33 -0.96
C ASN A 73 14.68 7.85 -2.37
N ARG A 74 13.57 8.58 -2.57
CA ARG A 74 13.22 9.19 -3.86
C ARG A 74 14.28 10.19 -4.30
N PHE A 75 14.72 11.08 -3.40
CA PHE A 75 15.79 12.03 -3.69
C PHE A 75 17.14 11.35 -3.94
N ASN A 76 17.50 10.32 -3.16
CA ASN A 76 18.72 9.55 -3.41
C ASN A 76 18.70 8.90 -4.80
N SER A 77 17.56 8.39 -5.24
CA SER A 77 17.40 7.80 -6.58
C SER A 77 17.49 8.86 -7.68
N LEU A 78 16.83 9.99 -7.49
CA LEU A 78 16.90 11.13 -8.41
C LEU A 78 18.33 11.65 -8.58
N PHE A 79 19.07 11.83 -7.48
CA PHE A 79 20.45 12.30 -7.55
C PHE A 79 21.39 11.32 -8.24
N LYS A 80 21.16 10.00 -8.11
CA LYS A 80 21.90 9.00 -8.90
C LYS A 80 21.64 9.15 -10.39
N ILE A 81 20.38 9.36 -10.79
CA ILE A 81 20.00 9.54 -12.19
C ILE A 81 20.64 10.82 -12.77
N ILE A 82 20.60 11.93 -12.01
CA ILE A 82 21.18 13.20 -12.47
C ILE A 82 22.71 13.11 -12.58
N LYS A 83 23.40 12.42 -11.66
CA LYS A 83 24.87 12.26 -11.70
C LYS A 83 25.36 11.32 -12.81
N ASN A 84 24.50 10.42 -13.27
CA ASN A 84 24.82 9.46 -14.33
C ASN A 84 24.38 9.94 -15.72
N LYS A 85 23.95 11.20 -15.84
CA LYS A 85 23.78 11.94 -17.09
C LYS A 85 24.98 12.85 -17.30
#